data_AF-A0A6J7HNF5-F1
#
_entry.id   AF-A0A6J7HNF5-F1
#
_cell.length_a   1.000
_cell.length_b   1.000
_cell.length_c   1.000
_cell.angle_alpha   90.00
_cell.angle_beta   90.00
_cell.angle_gamma   90.00
#
_symmetry.space_group_name_H-M   'P 1'
#
loop_
_entity.id
_entity.type
_entity.pdbx_description
1 polymer ?
#
loop_
_entity_poly.entity_id
_entity_poly.type
_entity_poly.pdbx_seq_one_letter_code
_entity_poly.pdbx_strand_id
1 'polypeptide(L)'
;MLCPGDLIIWGVPNAGNPQKVQRYPWDWANALRDMAAKKPKTLAPGHGGPIVDDPKLVARVLIETADFLEAIVERTIKVMEDGSPPHVDIVHSVELPVSDSPWLQPIYDEAEFIVRNVVRYFGGWFSGRPSELKPAARDQVAQAIAGLAGGAAGLVVEAQRFVALGDLVMASHFADYALEAAPSDPAVGQAVAEIYDARAAKETSLMAINLFRSAAAYAREGRPFV
;
A
#
# COMPACT_ATOMS: atom_id res chain seq x y z
N MET A 1 22.30 16.20 19.85
CA MET A 1 21.02 15.44 19.84
C MET A 1 20.28 15.79 18.56
N LEU A 2 19.60 14.80 17.95
CA LEU A 2 18.69 15.03 16.82
C LEU A 2 17.25 14.81 17.24
N CYS A 3 16.36 15.66 16.74
CA CYS A 3 14.90 15.52 16.85
C CYS A 3 14.31 15.60 15.43
N PRO A 4 14.38 14.53 14.63
CA PRO A 4 14.04 14.58 13.19
C PRO A 4 12.54 14.59 12.89
N GLY A 5 11.67 14.56 13.92
CA GLY A 5 10.24 14.33 13.74
C GLY A 5 9.98 13.01 13.01
N ASP A 6 8.97 12.99 12.15
CA ASP A 6 8.56 11.78 11.41
C ASP A 6 9.57 11.31 10.36
N LEU A 7 10.69 12.03 10.15
CA LEU A 7 11.77 11.54 9.28
C LEU A 7 12.41 10.24 9.82
N ILE A 8 12.29 9.98 11.12
CA ILE A 8 12.56 8.65 11.70
C ILE A 8 11.38 8.24 12.58
N ILE A 9 10.94 7.00 12.35
CA ILE A 9 10.03 6.24 13.20
C ILE A 9 10.60 4.83 13.38
N TRP A 10 10.11 4.08 14.36
CA TRP A 10 10.46 2.66 14.51
C TRP A 10 9.60 1.78 13.58
N GLY A 11 9.82 1.91 12.27
CA GLY A 11 9.12 1.17 11.22
C GLY A 11 9.43 1.74 9.83
N VAL A 12 8.94 1.07 8.78
CA VAL A 12 9.07 1.55 7.40
C VAL A 12 8.60 3.01 7.29
N PRO A 13 9.40 3.92 6.69
CA PRO A 13 9.03 5.33 6.58
C PRO A 13 7.74 5.53 5.79
N ASN A 14 6.84 6.38 6.27
CA ASN A 14 5.70 6.84 5.48
C ASN A 14 6.15 7.94 4.52
N ALA A 15 6.85 7.56 3.45
CA ALA A 15 7.20 8.43 2.33
C ALA A 15 6.03 8.60 1.33
N GLY A 16 4.81 8.48 1.84
CA GLY A 16 3.55 8.50 1.11
C GLY A 16 2.81 7.19 1.31
N ASN A 17 1.48 7.26 1.43
CA ASN A 17 0.61 6.10 1.61
C ASN A 17 -0.73 6.31 0.90
N PRO A 18 -1.61 5.28 0.83
CA PRO A 18 -2.83 5.35 0.02
C PRO A 18 -3.79 6.49 0.39
N GLN A 19 -3.72 7.02 1.62
CA GLN A 19 -4.63 8.05 2.13
C GLN A 19 -3.99 9.43 2.31
N LYS A 20 -2.68 9.57 2.07
CA LYS A 20 -1.93 10.81 2.31
C LYS A 20 -1.36 11.37 1.02
N VAL A 21 -1.01 12.65 1.08
CA VAL A 21 -0.30 13.32 0.00
C VAL A 21 1.05 12.64 -0.24
N GLN A 22 1.48 12.73 -1.49
CA GLN A 22 2.80 12.29 -1.91
C GLN A 22 3.90 13.01 -1.13
N ARG A 23 4.95 12.27 -0.77
CA ARG A 23 6.19 12.78 -0.17
C ARG A 23 7.37 12.35 -1.03
N TYR A 24 8.57 12.81 -0.68
CA TYR A 24 9.76 12.73 -1.54
C TYR A 24 10.83 11.83 -0.91
N PRO A 25 10.84 10.52 -1.21
CA PRO A 25 11.77 9.57 -0.59
C PRO A 25 13.25 9.88 -0.87
N TRP A 26 13.60 10.50 -1.99
CA TRP A 26 14.97 10.94 -2.30
C TRP A 26 15.44 12.10 -1.42
N ASP A 27 14.61 13.14 -1.25
CA ASP A 27 14.94 14.27 -0.37
C ASP A 27 15.01 13.82 1.09
N TRP A 28 14.15 12.87 1.46
CA TRP A 28 14.17 12.24 2.78
C TRP A 28 15.48 11.48 3.01
N ALA A 29 15.90 10.62 2.08
CA ALA A 29 17.17 9.92 2.19
C ALA A 29 18.37 10.89 2.32
N ASN A 30 18.40 11.94 1.50
CA ASN A 30 19.42 13.00 1.59
C ASN A 30 19.45 13.65 2.97
N ALA A 31 18.29 13.99 3.53
CA ALA A 31 18.20 14.56 4.87
C ALA A 31 18.73 13.60 5.95
N LEU A 32 18.47 12.29 5.82
CA LEU A 32 18.99 11.28 6.75
C LEU A 32 20.52 11.15 6.67
N ARG A 33 21.10 11.23 5.47
CA ARG A 33 22.57 11.26 5.29
C ARG A 33 23.17 12.51 5.93
N ASP A 34 22.57 13.68 5.72
CA ASP A 34 23.01 14.94 6.34
C ASP A 34 22.96 14.89 7.88
N MET A 35 21.91 14.25 8.42
CA MET A 35 21.78 13.99 9.85
C MET A 35 22.88 13.05 10.36
N ALA A 36 23.16 11.95 9.64
CA ALA A 36 24.20 11.00 10.02
C ALA A 36 25.60 11.62 10.01
N ALA A 37 25.88 12.50 9.03
CA ALA A 37 27.16 13.21 8.90
C ALA A 37 27.48 14.11 10.11
N LYS A 38 26.46 14.58 10.84
CA LYS A 38 26.62 15.35 12.09
C LYS A 38 27.09 14.51 13.28
N LYS A 39 27.19 13.19 13.13
CA LYS A 39 27.65 12.22 14.15
C LYS A 39 26.95 12.40 15.52
N PRO A 40 25.60 12.46 15.55
CA PRO A 40 24.86 12.59 16.80
C PRO A 40 25.03 11.38 17.71
N LYS A 41 24.98 11.60 19.02
CA LYS A 41 24.97 10.52 20.03
C LYS A 41 23.56 10.13 20.50
N THR A 42 22.59 11.00 20.30
CA THR A 42 21.20 10.83 20.79
C THR A 42 20.23 11.21 19.70
N LEU A 43 19.19 10.38 19.51
CA LEU A 43 18.12 10.52 18.53
C LEU A 43 16.76 10.41 19.23
N ALA A 44 15.92 11.43 19.10
CA ALA A 44 14.54 11.43 19.57
C ALA A 44 13.59 11.43 18.35
N PRO A 45 13.14 10.26 17.88
CA PRO A 45 12.31 10.13 16.68
C PRO A 45 10.89 10.69 16.90
N GLY A 46 10.15 10.93 15.81
CA GLY A 46 8.75 11.35 15.88
C GLY A 46 7.85 10.29 16.52
N HIS A 47 8.17 9.02 16.30
CA HIS A 47 7.45 7.88 16.88
C HIS A 47 8.40 6.78 17.36
N GLY A 48 8.07 6.17 18.50
CA GLY A 48 8.83 5.13 19.21
C GLY A 48 9.88 5.69 20.18
N GLY A 49 10.71 4.82 20.75
CA GLY A 49 11.62 5.18 21.84
C GLY A 49 12.86 5.97 21.40
N PRO A 50 13.42 6.85 22.25
CA PRO A 50 14.67 7.54 21.93
C PRO A 50 15.87 6.58 22.01
N ILE A 51 16.91 6.90 21.26
CA ILE A 51 18.25 6.31 21.41
C ILE A 51 19.11 7.33 22.15
N VAL A 52 19.71 6.94 23.28
CA VAL A 52 20.47 7.83 24.17
C VAL A 52 21.91 7.39 24.25
N ASP A 53 22.83 8.30 23.96
CA ASP A 53 24.29 8.12 24.06
C ASP A 53 24.86 6.90 23.32
N ASP A 54 24.21 6.48 22.23
CA ASP A 54 24.67 5.42 21.34
C ASP A 54 24.86 5.95 19.90
N PRO A 55 26.00 6.60 19.60
CA PRO A 55 26.26 7.13 18.27
C PRO A 55 26.33 6.05 17.19
N LYS A 56 26.64 4.79 17.54
CA LYS A 56 26.72 3.70 16.56
C LYS A 56 25.33 3.29 16.12
N LEU A 57 24.41 3.09 17.07
CA LEU A 57 23.03 2.76 16.75
C LEU A 57 22.34 3.92 16.02
N VAL A 58 22.54 5.18 16.45
CA VAL A 58 21.97 6.34 15.74
C VAL A 58 22.46 6.40 14.29
N ALA A 59 23.75 6.25 14.05
CA ALA A 59 24.29 6.24 12.69
C ALA A 59 23.69 5.10 11.86
N ARG A 60 23.59 3.90 12.43
CA ARG A 60 23.02 2.72 11.76
C ARG A 60 21.55 2.94 11.37
N VAL A 61 20.71 3.44 12.27
CA VAL A 61 19.30 3.76 11.99
C VAL A 61 19.18 4.75 10.83
N LEU A 62 19.90 5.87 10.89
CA LEU A 62 19.83 6.91 9.85
C LEU A 62 20.32 6.39 8.49
N ILE A 63 21.43 5.65 8.47
CA ILE A 63 22.05 5.14 7.25
C ILE A 63 21.20 4.04 6.60
N GLU A 64 20.74 3.05 7.38
CA GLU A 64 19.93 1.97 6.83
C GLU A 64 18.56 2.47 6.35
N THR A 65 17.94 3.43 7.04
CA THR A 65 16.69 4.04 6.56
C THR A 65 16.91 4.83 5.28
N ALA A 66 18.04 5.55 5.14
CA ALA A 66 18.41 6.21 3.88
C ALA A 66 18.62 5.19 2.75
N ASP A 67 19.41 4.13 2.99
CA ASP A 67 19.68 3.05 2.03
C ASP A 67 18.37 2.39 1.56
N PHE A 68 17.43 2.15 2.48
CA PHE A 68 16.13 1.56 2.19
C PHE A 68 15.29 2.44 1.23
N LEU A 69 15.23 3.75 1.48
CA LEU A 69 14.50 4.69 0.64
C LEU A 69 15.16 4.87 -0.73
N GLU A 70 16.49 4.99 -0.78
CA GLU A 70 17.28 5.06 -2.01
C GLU A 70 17.06 3.82 -2.88
N ALA A 71 17.09 2.63 -2.27
CA ALA A 71 16.86 1.37 -2.98
C ALA A 71 15.46 1.30 -3.61
N ILE A 72 14.41 1.74 -2.90
CA ILE A 72 13.06 1.80 -3.47
C ILE A 72 13.01 2.73 -4.68
N VAL A 73 13.59 3.93 -4.54
CA VAL A 73 13.60 4.93 -5.62
C VAL A 73 14.35 4.41 -6.84
N GLU A 74 15.58 3.94 -6.67
CA GLU A 74 16.43 3.43 -7.75
C GLU A 74 15.77 2.27 -8.49
N ARG A 75 15.27 1.28 -7.76
CA ARG A 75 14.64 0.09 -8.36
C ARG A 75 13.34 0.44 -9.06
N THR A 76 12.55 1.37 -8.52
CA THR A 76 11.31 1.82 -9.17
C THR A 76 11.62 2.56 -10.46
N ILE A 77 12.56 3.52 -10.44
CA ILE A 77 12.97 4.26 -11.64
C ILE A 77 13.52 3.32 -12.70
N LYS A 78 14.36 2.35 -12.31
CA LYS A 78 14.89 1.35 -13.24
C LYS A 78 13.81 0.57 -13.98
N VAL A 79 12.75 0.15 -13.28
CA VAL A 79 11.61 -0.53 -13.90
C VAL A 79 10.82 0.42 -14.82
N MET A 80 10.68 1.69 -14.44
CA MET A 80 10.03 2.70 -15.29
C MET A 80 10.82 2.99 -16.58
N GLU A 81 12.15 2.97 -16.51
CA GLU A 81 13.03 3.22 -17.65
C GLU A 81 13.11 2.04 -18.64
N ASP A 82 12.76 0.81 -18.21
CA ASP A 82 12.83 -0.42 -19.01
C ASP A 82 11.66 -0.57 -20.02
N GLY A 83 11.24 0.53 -20.64
CA GLY A 83 10.30 0.53 -21.77
C GLY A 83 8.84 0.23 -21.44
N SER A 84 8.49 0.11 -20.16
CA SER A 84 7.09 0.07 -19.74
C SER A 84 6.54 1.50 -19.80
N PRO A 85 5.42 1.78 -20.49
CA PRO A 85 4.69 3.02 -20.23
C PRO A 85 4.42 3.09 -18.72
N PRO A 86 4.28 4.28 -18.10
CA PRO A 86 4.16 4.44 -16.66
C PRO A 86 2.81 3.88 -16.16
N HIS A 87 2.71 2.56 -16.16
CA HIS A 87 1.58 1.78 -15.73
C HIS A 87 1.71 1.56 -14.23
N VAL A 88 0.60 1.63 -13.50
CA VAL A 88 0.62 1.33 -12.05
C VAL A 88 1.04 -0.13 -11.80
N ASP A 89 0.80 -1.02 -12.76
CA ASP A 89 1.12 -2.46 -12.67
C ASP A 89 2.63 -2.75 -12.56
N ILE A 90 3.50 -1.80 -12.92
CA ILE A 90 4.95 -1.98 -12.78
C ILE A 90 5.38 -2.19 -11.32
N VAL A 91 4.51 -1.83 -10.36
CA VAL A 91 4.71 -2.12 -8.93
C VAL A 91 5.04 -3.60 -8.68
N HIS A 92 4.47 -4.51 -9.48
CA HIS A 92 4.71 -5.96 -9.37
C HIS A 92 6.10 -6.39 -9.90
N SER A 93 6.77 -5.54 -10.68
CA SER A 93 8.11 -5.78 -11.22
C SER A 93 9.21 -5.15 -10.37
N VAL A 94 8.85 -4.30 -9.38
CA VAL A 94 9.83 -3.69 -8.47
C VAL A 94 10.21 -4.68 -7.39
N GLU A 95 11.49 -5.03 -7.31
CA GLU A 95 12.04 -5.81 -6.21
C GLU A 95 12.10 -4.96 -4.93
N LEU A 96 11.18 -5.19 -3.99
CA LEU A 96 11.15 -4.46 -2.73
C LEU A 96 12.38 -4.79 -1.86
N PRO A 97 13.04 -3.79 -1.24
CA PRO A 97 14.13 -4.07 -0.32
C PRO A 97 13.61 -4.80 0.93
N VAL A 98 14.36 -5.82 1.34
CA VAL A 98 14.12 -6.55 2.60
C VAL A 98 15.12 -6.06 3.64
N SER A 99 14.68 -5.96 4.89
CA SER A 99 15.52 -5.54 6.01
C SER A 99 15.15 -6.32 7.27
N ASP A 100 16.16 -6.86 7.96
CA ASP A 100 16.00 -7.48 9.28
C ASP A 100 16.04 -6.45 10.42
N SER A 101 16.30 -5.18 10.10
CA SER A 101 16.38 -4.13 11.12
C SER A 101 15.02 -3.87 11.76
N PRO A 102 14.94 -3.82 13.11
CA PRO A 102 13.66 -3.61 13.82
C PRO A 102 12.94 -2.31 13.48
N TRP A 103 13.68 -1.26 13.08
CA TRP A 103 13.13 0.04 12.69
C TRP A 103 12.72 0.14 11.22
N LEU A 104 12.76 -0.96 10.46
CA LEU A 104 12.35 -1.02 9.05
C LEU A 104 11.30 -2.13 8.80
N GLN A 105 10.57 -2.53 9.84
CA GLN A 105 9.46 -3.47 9.71
C GLN A 105 8.18 -2.75 9.26
N PRO A 106 7.32 -3.38 8.43
CA PRO A 106 6.12 -2.77 7.86
C PRO A 106 4.96 -2.72 8.88
N ILE A 107 5.18 -2.01 9.99
CA ILE A 107 4.22 -1.94 11.11
C ILE A 107 3.09 -0.96 10.79
N TYR A 108 3.43 0.21 10.25
CA TYR A 108 2.45 1.24 9.90
C TYR A 108 2.29 1.37 8.38
N ASP A 109 3.41 1.61 7.70
CA ASP A 109 3.53 1.73 6.24
C ASP A 109 4.26 0.54 5.64
N GLU A 110 4.39 0.50 4.31
CA GLU A 110 5.10 -0.58 3.61
C GLU A 110 5.78 -0.12 2.31
N ALA A 111 6.78 -0.89 1.87
CA ALA A 111 7.60 -0.53 0.71
C ALA A 111 6.79 -0.36 -0.57
N GLU A 112 5.76 -1.19 -0.78
CA GLU A 112 4.89 -1.10 -1.96
C GLU A 112 4.19 0.27 -2.06
N PHE A 113 3.79 0.85 -0.93
CA PHE A 113 3.13 2.15 -0.93
C PHE A 113 4.09 3.28 -1.33
N ILE A 114 5.36 3.16 -0.97
CA ILE A 114 6.41 4.09 -1.40
C ILE A 114 6.66 3.93 -2.90
N VAL A 115 6.76 2.69 -3.42
CA VAL A 115 6.86 2.41 -4.86
C VAL A 115 5.73 3.09 -5.62
N ARG A 116 4.47 2.86 -5.21
CA ARG A 116 3.29 3.50 -5.83
C ARG A 116 3.39 5.02 -5.85
N ASN A 117 3.94 5.64 -4.79
CA ASN A 117 4.15 7.08 -4.77
C ASN A 117 5.27 7.55 -5.69
N VAL A 118 6.35 6.79 -5.86
CA VAL A 118 7.40 7.10 -6.85
C VAL A 118 6.84 7.00 -8.27
N VAL A 119 6.09 5.93 -8.58
CA VAL A 119 5.41 5.78 -9.88
C VAL A 119 4.45 6.95 -10.12
N ARG A 120 3.64 7.32 -9.13
CA ARG A 120 2.73 8.48 -9.25
C ARG A 120 3.46 9.78 -9.53
N TYR A 121 4.65 9.98 -8.97
CA TYR A 121 5.43 11.22 -9.14
C TYR A 121 5.93 11.36 -10.57
N PHE A 122 6.63 10.34 -11.05
CA PHE A 122 7.32 10.38 -12.35
C PHE A 122 6.40 9.98 -13.51
N GLY A 123 5.41 9.12 -13.26
CA GLY A 123 4.53 8.52 -14.26
C GLY A 123 3.13 9.13 -14.32
N GLY A 124 2.73 9.91 -13.32
CA GLY A 124 1.38 10.46 -13.20
C GLY A 124 0.38 9.47 -12.57
N TRP A 125 -0.92 9.81 -12.65
CA TRP A 125 -1.98 9.06 -11.97
C TRP A 125 -2.60 7.93 -12.81
N PHE A 126 -2.36 7.95 -14.13
CA PHE A 126 -3.00 7.02 -15.05
C PHE A 126 -2.42 5.61 -14.85
N SER A 127 -3.27 4.62 -14.60
CA SER A 127 -2.84 3.20 -14.50
C SER A 127 -2.25 2.66 -15.80
N GLY A 128 -2.56 3.33 -16.90
CA GLY A 128 -2.15 2.98 -18.25
C GLY A 128 -3.01 1.92 -18.92
N ARG A 129 -4.06 1.40 -18.25
CA ARG A 129 -5.15 0.68 -18.93
C ARG A 129 -6.08 1.69 -19.62
N PRO A 130 -6.29 1.63 -20.94
CA PRO A 130 -7.08 2.65 -21.66
C PRO A 130 -8.49 2.91 -21.11
N SER A 131 -9.18 1.86 -20.66
CA SER A 131 -10.53 1.98 -20.08
C SER A 131 -10.57 2.77 -18.77
N GLU A 132 -9.43 2.97 -18.11
CA GLU A 132 -9.33 3.64 -16.81
C GLU A 132 -8.94 5.13 -16.95
N LEU A 133 -8.66 5.61 -18.17
CA LEU A 133 -8.37 7.03 -18.42
C LEU A 133 -9.62 7.90 -18.24
N LYS A 134 -10.77 7.39 -18.70
CA LYS A 134 -12.11 7.99 -18.57
C LYS A 134 -13.12 6.87 -18.37
N PRO A 135 -13.13 6.24 -17.18
CA PRO A 135 -13.90 5.02 -16.95
C PRO A 135 -15.41 5.32 -16.95
N ALA A 136 -16.20 4.29 -17.27
CA ALA A 136 -17.62 4.27 -16.96
C ALA A 136 -17.84 4.30 -15.43
N ALA A 137 -19.06 4.54 -14.99
CA ALA A 137 -19.39 4.43 -13.58
C ALA A 137 -19.19 2.98 -13.09
N ARG A 138 -18.71 2.82 -11.85
CA ARG A 138 -18.32 1.52 -11.31
C ARG A 138 -19.48 0.53 -11.28
N ASP A 139 -20.66 0.98 -10.88
CA ASP A 139 -21.90 0.21 -10.90
C ASP A 139 -22.25 -0.30 -12.32
N GLN A 140 -22.08 0.53 -13.36
CA GLN A 140 -22.35 0.12 -14.75
C GLN A 140 -21.40 -0.99 -15.20
N VAL A 141 -20.11 -0.89 -14.85
CA VAL A 141 -19.13 -1.95 -15.14
C VAL A 141 -19.48 -3.22 -14.35
N ALA A 142 -19.77 -3.08 -13.06
CA ALA A 142 -20.13 -4.19 -12.18
C ALA A 142 -21.38 -4.94 -12.67
N GLN A 143 -22.43 -4.23 -13.10
CA GLN A 143 -23.63 -4.85 -13.70
C GLN A 143 -23.32 -5.65 -14.96
N ALA A 144 -22.48 -5.10 -15.85
CA ALA A 144 -22.08 -5.79 -17.08
C ALA A 144 -21.29 -7.06 -16.78
N ILE A 145 -20.35 -7.00 -15.83
CA ILE A 145 -19.55 -8.15 -15.39
C ILE A 145 -20.42 -9.18 -14.66
N ALA A 146 -21.31 -8.75 -13.77
CA ALA A 146 -22.27 -9.62 -13.09
C ALA A 146 -23.18 -10.34 -14.10
N GLY A 147 -23.62 -9.67 -15.17
CA GLY A 147 -24.41 -10.28 -16.24
C GLY A 147 -23.72 -11.48 -16.91
N LEU A 148 -22.38 -11.47 -17.01
CA LEU A 148 -21.60 -12.59 -17.52
C LEU A 148 -21.46 -13.74 -16.50
N ALA A 149 -21.51 -13.41 -15.21
CA ALA A 149 -21.29 -14.35 -14.11
C ALA A 149 -22.58 -14.99 -13.57
N GLY A 150 -23.77 -14.66 -14.10
CA GLY A 150 -25.05 -15.11 -13.54
C GLY A 150 -25.57 -14.24 -12.39
N GLY A 151 -25.21 -12.95 -12.40
CA GLY A 151 -25.56 -11.96 -11.39
C GLY A 151 -24.51 -11.83 -10.28
N ALA A 152 -24.80 -10.97 -9.30
CA ALA A 152 -23.90 -10.74 -8.16
C ALA A 152 -23.63 -12.01 -7.34
N ALA A 153 -24.61 -12.91 -7.23
CA ALA A 153 -24.44 -14.21 -6.59
C ALA A 153 -23.35 -15.07 -7.28
N GLY A 154 -23.26 -15.03 -8.61
CA GLY A 154 -22.21 -15.75 -9.34
C GLY A 154 -20.81 -15.16 -9.12
N LEU A 155 -20.71 -13.83 -8.98
CA LEU A 155 -19.46 -13.17 -8.58
C LEU A 155 -19.03 -13.58 -7.17
N VAL A 156 -19.97 -13.70 -6.23
CA VAL A 156 -19.68 -14.21 -4.87
C VAL A 156 -19.16 -15.64 -4.92
N VAL A 157 -19.75 -16.51 -5.75
CA VAL A 157 -19.27 -17.90 -5.92
C VAL A 157 -17.82 -17.93 -6.44
N GLU A 158 -17.50 -17.12 -7.46
CA GLU A 158 -16.12 -17.04 -7.96
C GLU A 158 -15.16 -16.46 -6.92
N ALA A 159 -15.59 -15.44 -6.16
CA ALA A 159 -14.79 -14.88 -5.08
C ALA A 159 -14.46 -15.95 -4.03
N GLN A 160 -15.45 -16.74 -3.60
CA GLN A 160 -15.28 -17.85 -2.66
C GLN A 160 -14.37 -18.96 -3.21
N ARG A 161 -14.42 -19.23 -4.53
CA ARG A 161 -13.48 -20.16 -5.18
C ARG A 161 -12.03 -19.68 -5.01
N PHE A 162 -11.75 -18.39 -5.20
CA PHE A 162 -10.40 -17.83 -4.97
C PHE A 162 -10.01 -17.82 -3.50
N VAL A 163 -10.95 -17.56 -2.58
CA VAL A 163 -10.71 -17.74 -1.13
C VAL A 163 -10.27 -19.17 -0.81
N ALA A 164 -10.95 -20.18 -1.36
CA ALA A 164 -10.60 -21.59 -1.15
C ALA A 164 -9.21 -21.95 -1.73
N LEU A 165 -8.76 -21.24 -2.76
CA LEU A 165 -7.41 -21.36 -3.32
C LEU A 165 -6.34 -20.57 -2.53
N GLY A 166 -6.76 -19.80 -1.51
CA GLY A 166 -5.88 -18.93 -0.74
C GLY A 166 -5.52 -17.61 -1.43
N ASP A 167 -6.13 -17.31 -2.58
CA ASP A 167 -5.88 -16.10 -3.36
C ASP A 167 -6.88 -14.99 -2.99
N LEU A 168 -6.61 -14.35 -1.85
CA LEU A 168 -7.43 -13.25 -1.38
C LEU A 168 -7.28 -11.98 -2.23
N VAL A 169 -6.22 -11.86 -3.05
CA VAL A 169 -6.06 -10.72 -3.98
C VAL A 169 -7.16 -10.82 -5.04
N MET A 170 -7.21 -11.96 -5.73
CA MET A 170 -8.21 -12.20 -6.76
C MET A 170 -9.62 -12.24 -6.19
N ALA A 171 -9.84 -12.85 -5.02
CA ALA A 171 -11.15 -12.84 -4.37
C ALA A 171 -11.69 -11.42 -4.16
N SER A 172 -10.83 -10.47 -3.76
CA SER A 172 -11.21 -9.07 -3.52
C SER A 172 -11.74 -8.40 -4.79
N HIS A 173 -11.14 -8.68 -5.96
CA HIS A 173 -11.62 -8.14 -7.24
C HIS A 173 -13.06 -8.58 -7.58
N PHE A 174 -13.40 -9.85 -7.33
CA PHE A 174 -14.78 -10.32 -7.53
C PHE A 174 -15.74 -9.78 -6.48
N ALA A 175 -15.25 -9.61 -5.25
CA ALA A 175 -16.02 -9.04 -4.14
C ALA A 175 -16.44 -7.59 -4.44
N ASP A 176 -15.56 -6.78 -5.02
CA ASP A 176 -15.85 -5.40 -5.44
C ASP A 176 -17.00 -5.35 -6.44
N TYR A 177 -16.89 -6.11 -7.54
CA TYR A 177 -17.95 -6.16 -8.54
C TYR A 177 -19.26 -6.72 -7.99
N ALA A 178 -19.21 -7.68 -7.06
CA ALA A 178 -20.42 -8.20 -6.44
C ALA A 178 -21.16 -7.12 -5.64
N LEU A 179 -20.44 -6.39 -4.76
CA LEU A 179 -21.02 -5.33 -3.94
C LEU A 179 -21.53 -4.16 -4.79
N GLU A 180 -20.78 -3.77 -5.82
CA GLU A 180 -21.18 -2.68 -6.72
C GLU A 180 -22.40 -3.05 -7.59
N ALA A 181 -22.56 -4.33 -7.94
CA ALA A 181 -23.71 -4.81 -8.71
C ALA A 181 -24.97 -5.02 -7.85
N ALA A 182 -24.83 -5.33 -6.56
CA ALA A 182 -25.98 -5.58 -5.68
C ALA A 182 -25.78 -5.02 -4.27
N PRO A 183 -25.60 -3.69 -4.11
CA PRO A 183 -25.26 -3.09 -2.81
C PRO A 183 -26.38 -3.25 -1.77
N SER A 184 -27.62 -3.41 -2.21
CA SER A 184 -28.78 -3.62 -1.33
C SER A 184 -29.02 -5.09 -0.95
N ASP A 185 -28.23 -6.04 -1.47
CA ASP A 185 -28.36 -7.46 -1.14
C ASP A 185 -27.52 -7.79 0.11
N PRO A 186 -28.14 -8.07 1.27
CA PRO A 186 -27.41 -8.33 2.50
C PRO A 186 -26.53 -9.59 2.43
N ALA A 187 -26.88 -10.58 1.61
CA ALA A 187 -26.09 -11.80 1.46
C ALA A 187 -24.79 -11.51 0.70
N VAL A 188 -24.86 -10.66 -0.33
CA VAL A 188 -23.67 -10.17 -1.04
C VAL A 188 -22.81 -9.34 -0.10
N GLY A 189 -23.40 -8.37 0.62
CA GLY A 189 -22.68 -7.53 1.59
C GLY A 189 -21.95 -8.34 2.66
N GLN A 190 -22.60 -9.36 3.22
CA GLN A 190 -21.99 -10.26 4.20
C GLN A 190 -20.83 -11.07 3.61
N ALA A 191 -20.98 -11.65 2.42
CA ALA A 191 -19.91 -12.43 1.79
C ALA A 191 -18.69 -11.57 1.45
N VAL A 192 -18.91 -10.35 0.94
CA VAL A 192 -17.83 -9.39 0.65
C VAL A 192 -17.12 -8.95 1.94
N ALA A 193 -17.86 -8.74 3.03
CA ALA A 193 -17.27 -8.40 4.31
C ALA A 193 -16.34 -9.49 4.86
N GLU A 194 -16.75 -10.76 4.75
CA GLU A 194 -15.93 -11.90 5.18
C GLU A 194 -14.62 -12.01 4.38
N ILE A 195 -14.66 -11.74 3.08
CA ILE A 195 -13.47 -11.72 2.21
C ILE A 195 -12.51 -10.62 2.67
N TYR A 196 -13.03 -9.41 2.95
CA TYR A 196 -12.20 -8.29 3.37
C TYR A 196 -11.66 -8.42 4.81
N ASP A 197 -12.41 -9.05 5.72
CA ASP A 197 -11.88 -9.44 7.04
C ASP A 197 -10.72 -10.44 6.89
N ALA A 198 -10.88 -11.46 6.03
CA ALA A 198 -9.82 -12.42 5.74
C ALA A 198 -8.61 -11.76 5.10
N ARG A 199 -8.81 -10.81 4.18
CA ARG A 199 -7.76 -10.00 3.57
C ARG A 199 -7.00 -9.22 4.63
N ALA A 200 -7.71 -8.48 5.49
CA ALA A 200 -7.10 -7.71 6.57
C ALA A 200 -6.29 -8.57 7.53
N ALA A 201 -6.74 -9.80 7.83
CA ALA A 201 -6.05 -10.73 8.72
C ALA A 201 -4.71 -11.26 8.14
N LYS A 202 -4.47 -11.10 6.84
CA LYS A 202 -3.21 -11.50 6.18
C LYS A 202 -2.21 -10.35 6.02
N GLU A 203 -2.62 -9.12 6.28
CA GLU A 203 -1.75 -7.97 6.15
C GLU A 203 -0.95 -7.70 7.43
N THR A 204 0.18 -7.03 7.28
CA THR A 204 1.08 -6.65 8.39
C THR A 204 1.03 -5.17 8.69
N SER A 205 0.87 -4.32 7.67
CA SER A 205 0.82 -2.87 7.83
C SER A 205 -0.53 -2.43 8.39
N LEU A 206 -0.51 -1.61 9.45
CA LEU A 206 -1.74 -1.04 10.02
C LEU A 206 -2.56 -0.28 8.96
N MET A 207 -1.89 0.31 7.97
CA MET A 207 -2.57 1.00 6.88
C MET A 207 -3.41 0.06 6.02
N ALA A 208 -2.84 -1.06 5.54
CA ALA A 208 -3.59 -2.04 4.75
C ALA A 208 -4.69 -2.69 5.58
N ILE A 209 -4.39 -3.10 6.82
CA ILE A 209 -5.35 -3.71 7.75
C ILE A 209 -6.58 -2.80 7.93
N ASN A 210 -6.36 -1.51 8.18
CA ASN A 210 -7.46 -0.57 8.43
C ASN A 210 -8.31 -0.31 7.18
N LEU A 211 -7.68 -0.21 6.00
CA LEU A 211 -8.40 -0.04 4.74
C LEU A 211 -9.30 -1.25 4.44
N PHE A 212 -8.77 -2.47 4.57
CA PHE A 212 -9.55 -3.68 4.34
C PHE A 212 -10.65 -3.87 5.39
N ARG A 213 -10.39 -3.59 6.68
CA ARG A 213 -11.45 -3.60 7.71
C ARG A 213 -12.54 -2.56 7.45
N SER A 214 -12.17 -1.40 6.93
CA SER A 214 -13.15 -0.37 6.53
C SER A 214 -14.00 -0.86 5.36
N ALA A 215 -13.39 -1.50 4.37
CA ALA A 215 -14.11 -2.12 3.27
C ALA A 215 -15.10 -3.20 3.75
N ALA A 216 -14.69 -4.04 4.71
CA ALA A 216 -15.58 -5.01 5.33
C ALA A 216 -16.76 -4.34 6.07
N ALA A 217 -16.51 -3.25 6.80
CA ALA A 217 -17.57 -2.49 7.45
C ALA A 217 -18.57 -1.89 6.43
N TYR A 218 -18.07 -1.29 5.36
CA TYR A 218 -18.92 -0.71 4.30
C TYR A 218 -19.76 -1.76 3.58
N ALA A 219 -19.19 -2.94 3.32
CA ALA A 219 -19.92 -4.04 2.72
C ALA A 219 -21.10 -4.51 3.59
N ARG A 220 -20.92 -4.60 4.92
CA ARG A 220 -22.03 -4.93 5.85
C ARG A 220 -23.12 -3.86 5.87
N GLU A 221 -22.77 -2.61 5.60
CA GLU A 221 -23.71 -1.48 5.48
C GLU A 221 -24.36 -1.38 4.09
N GLY A 222 -24.02 -2.27 3.14
CA GLY A 222 -24.49 -2.17 1.75
C GLY A 222 -23.95 -0.94 1.03
N ARG A 223 -22.81 -0.40 1.47
CA ARG A 223 -22.16 0.78 0.90
C ARG A 223 -21.05 0.35 -0.06
N PRO A 224 -21.22 0.50 -1.38
CA PRO A 224 -20.14 0.26 -2.33
C PRO A 224 -19.00 1.28 -2.12
N PHE A 225 -17.82 0.97 -2.67
CA PHE A 225 -16.55 1.66 -2.37
C PHE A 225 -16.35 3.01 -3.08
N VAL A 226 -17.43 3.78 -3.23
CA VAL A 226 -17.52 5.06 -3.96
C VAL A 226 -17.29 6.27 -3.07
#